data_AF-A0A7J3UAQ0-F1
#
_entry.id   AF-A0A7J3UAQ0-F1
#
_cell.length_a   1.000
_cell.length_b   1.000
_cell.length_c   1.000
_cell.angle_alpha   90.00
_cell.angle_beta   90.00
_cell.angle_gamma   90.00
#
_symmetry.space_group_name_H-M   'P 1'
#
loop_
_entity.id
_entity.type
_entity.pdbx_description
1 polymer ?
#
loop_
_entity_poly.entity_id
_entity_poly.type
_entity_poly.pdbx_seq_one_letter_code
_entity_poly.pdbx_strand_id
1 'polypeptide(L)' 'VMVYNLKDMEGIDPEKEAIRIHGRIGRKKREEIVKKADEMGIRVLNRGI' A
#
# COMPACT_ATOMS: atom_id res chain seq x y z
N VAL A 1 5.40 -7.20 -0.30
CA VAL A 1 5.35 -6.88 -1.74
C VAL A 1 5.69 -5.42 -2.01
N MET A 2 6.39 -5.12 -3.11
CA MET A 2 6.66 -3.75 -3.57
C MET A 2 5.51 -3.31 -4.46
N VAL A 3 4.79 -2.28 -4.06
CA VAL A 3 3.52 -1.91 -4.70
C VAL A 3 3.66 -0.54 -5.35
N TYR A 4 3.29 -0.50 -6.63
CA TYR A 4 3.43 0.68 -7.49
C TYR A 4 2.09 1.37 -7.73
N ASN A 5 0.98 0.66 -7.56
CA ASN A 5 -0.37 1.12 -7.85
C ASN A 5 -1.41 0.34 -7.00
N LEU A 6 -2.68 0.74 -7.08
CA LEU A 6 -3.78 0.09 -6.36
C LEU A 6 -4.12 -1.32 -6.88
N LYS A 7 -3.86 -1.64 -8.14
CA LYS A 7 -4.13 -2.96 -8.72
C LYS A 7 -3.20 -4.04 -8.18
N ASP A 8 -1.97 -3.65 -7.86
CA ASP A 8 -1.00 -4.52 -7.16
C ASP A 8 -1.49 -4.92 -5.76
N MET A 9 -2.52 -4.27 -5.19
CA MET A 9 -3.13 -4.69 -3.91
C MET A 9 -4.20 -5.76 -4.05
N GLU A 10 -4.75 -6.01 -5.24
CA GLU A 10 -5.89 -6.94 -5.42
C GLU A 10 -5.52 -8.42 -5.22
N GLY A 11 -4.24 -8.74 -5.06
CA GLY A 11 -3.76 -10.12 -4.83
C GLY A 11 -2.85 -10.26 -3.62
N ILE A 12 -2.83 -9.29 -2.70
CA ILE A 12 -1.95 -9.31 -1.53
C ILE A 12 -2.76 -9.78 -0.32
N ASP A 13 -2.27 -10.83 0.35
CA ASP A 13 -2.87 -11.32 1.59
C ASP A 13 -2.52 -10.39 2.79
N PRO A 14 -3.49 -9.66 3.37
CA PRO A 14 -3.25 -8.72 4.48
C PRO A 14 -2.60 -9.35 5.72
N GLU A 15 -2.84 -10.64 5.95
CA GLU A 15 -2.34 -11.37 7.13
C GLU A 15 -0.88 -11.81 6.99
N LYS A 16 -0.40 -12.04 5.76
CA LYS A 16 0.94 -12.59 5.51
C LYS A 16 1.89 -11.58 4.88
N GLU A 17 1.35 -10.62 4.14
CA GLU A 17 2.14 -9.74 3.31
C GLU A 17 2.00 -8.27 3.72
N ALA A 18 3.15 -7.61 3.83
CA ALA A 18 3.21 -6.18 4.07
C ALA A 18 3.53 -5.43 2.78
N ILE A 19 2.92 -4.26 2.63
CA ILE A 19 3.09 -3.41 1.45
C ILE A 19 4.21 -2.41 1.65
N ARG A 20 5.07 -2.26 0.64
CA ARG A 20 6.03 -1.16 0.55
C ARG A 20 5.66 -0.24 -0.61
N ILE A 21 5.38 1.02 -0.27
CA ILE A 21 5.08 2.09 -1.22
C ILE A 21 6.38 2.53 -1.92
N HIS A 22 6.37 2.54 -3.25
CA HIS A 22 7.53 3.00 -4.02
C HIS A 22 7.69 4.53 -3.95
N GLY A 23 8.94 5.01 -3.91
CA GLY A 23 9.27 6.43 -3.76
C GLY A 23 8.72 7.34 -4.88
N ARG A 24 8.54 6.80 -6.09
CA ARG A 24 7.97 7.49 -7.27
C ARG A 24 6.46 7.76 -7.19
N ILE A 25 5.75 7.24 -6.19
CA ILE A 25 4.31 7.49 -6.02
C ILE A 25 4.12 8.88 -5.40
N GLY A 26 3.39 9.76 -6.09
CA GLY A 26 3.03 11.09 -5.59
C GLY A 26 2.05 11.04 -4.41
N ARG A 27 2.07 12.09 -3.57
CA ARG A 27 1.30 12.18 -2.31
C ARG A 27 -0.17 11.73 -2.42
N LYS A 28 -0.89 12.22 -3.43
CA LYS A 28 -2.32 11.92 -3.63
C LYS A 28 -2.59 10.41 -3.77
N LYS A 29 -1.77 9.70 -4.56
CA LYS A 29 -1.88 8.24 -4.70
C LYS A 29 -1.41 7.50 -3.45
N ARG A 30 -0.43 8.03 -2.72
CA ARG A 30 0.01 7.43 -1.44
C ARG A 30 -1.11 7.44 -0.41
N GLU A 31 -1.83 8.55 -0.27
CA GLU A 31 -2.96 8.64 0.66
C GLU A 31 -4.06 7.63 0.32
N GLU A 32 -4.44 7.50 -0.95
CA GLU A 32 -5.43 6.51 -1.36
C GLU A 32 -4.98 5.07 -1.09
N ILE A 33 -3.71 4.76 -1.39
CA ILE A 33 -3.09 3.46 -1.12
C ILE A 33 -3.09 3.16 0.37
N VAL A 34 -2.70 4.11 1.22
CA VAL A 34 -2.67 3.93 2.67
C VAL A 34 -4.09 3.75 3.20
N LYS A 35 -5.06 4.53 2.71
CA LYS A 35 -6.45 4.46 3.15
C LYS A 35 -7.09 3.11 2.79
N LYS A 36 -6.91 2.66 1.54
CA LYS A 36 -7.36 1.31 1.11
C LYS A 36 -6.63 0.19 1.84
N ALA A 37 -5.34 0.32 2.07
CA ALA A 37 -4.57 -0.66 2.84
C ALA A 37 -5.07 -0.75 4.29
N ASP A 38 -5.42 0.38 4.91
CA ASP A 38 -6.00 0.42 6.25
C ASP A 38 -7.39 -0.23 6.28
N GLU A 39 -8.25 0.05 5.30
CA GLU A 39 -9.57 -0.59 5.15
C GLU A 39 -9.48 -2.10 4.93
N MET A 40 -8.49 -2.57 4.18
CA MET A 40 -8.25 -4.00 3.95
C MET A 40 -7.43 -4.67 5.07
N GLY A 41 -6.97 -3.91 6.07
CA GLY A 41 -6.14 -4.44 7.17
C GLY A 41 -4.71 -4.82 6.75
N ILE A 42 -4.22 -4.34 5.62
CA ILE A 42 -2.89 -4.65 5.11
C ILE A 42 -1.84 -3.73 5.77
N ARG A 43 -0.76 -4.30 6.32
CA ARG A 43 0.32 -3.52 6.95
C ARG A 43 1.20 -2.83 5.91
N VAL A 44 1.29 -1.50 6.00
CA VAL A 44 2.18 -0.68 5.17
C VAL A 44 3.50 -0.39 5.91
N LEU A 45 4.63 -0.86 5.36
CA LEU A 45 5.96 -0.74 5.97
C LEU A 45 6.55 0.67 5.92
N ASN A 46 6.11 1.51 4.99
CA ASN A 46 6.64 2.87 4.82
C ASN A 46 5.52 3.90 4.86
N ARG A 47 4.92 4.09 6.05
CA ARG A 47 3.92 5.14 6.33
C ARG A 47 4.53 6.55 6.41
N GLY A 48 5.74 6.77 5.88
CA GLY A 48 6.34 8.10 5.78
C GLY A 48 5.60 8.97 4.76
N ILE A 49 4.60 9.71 5.26
CA ILE A 49 3.84 10.76 4.57
C ILE A 49 4.69 12.03 4.40
#